data_AF-A0A2S3UNK9-F1
#
_entry.id   AF-A0A2S3UNK9-F1
#
_cell.length_a   1.000
_cell.length_b   1.000
_cell.length_c   1.000
_cell.angle_alpha   90.00
_cell.angle_beta   90.00
_cell.angle_gamma   90.00
#
_symmetry.space_group_name_H-M   'P 1'
#
loop_
_entity.id
_entity.type
_entity.pdbx_description
1 polymer ?
#
loop_
_entity_poly.entity_id
_entity_poly.type
_entity_poly.pdbx_seq_one_letter_code
_entity_poly.pdbx_strand_id
1 'polypeptide(L)'
;MHVQKTFDRDLEIGAKLGAIIQDSGSRTQLIENPTEVLADVGVSADIAIFADTADMVHLVVPAKVDADRIAAGDEAYFEELGKAALGNCYYEDVPE
;
A
#
# COMPACT_ATOMS: atom_id res chain seq x y z
N MET A 1 -21.02 18.65 -10.30
CA MET A 1 -20.09 19.31 -9.34
C MET A 1 -19.81 18.47 -8.08
N HIS A 2 -20.08 17.15 -8.10
CA HIS A 2 -19.81 16.26 -6.93
C HIS A 2 -18.51 15.46 -7.12
N VAL A 3 -18.23 15.01 -8.35
CA VAL A 3 -17.02 14.26 -8.72
C VAL A 3 -15.73 15.06 -8.44
N GLN A 4 -15.67 16.35 -8.78
CA GLN A 4 -14.48 17.18 -8.57
C GLN A 4 -14.02 17.20 -7.10
N LYS A 5 -14.98 17.37 -6.17
CA LYS A 5 -14.68 17.49 -4.73
C LYS A 5 -14.18 16.19 -4.12
N THR A 6 -14.59 15.03 -4.64
CA THR A 6 -14.13 13.72 -4.16
C THR A 6 -12.66 13.50 -4.52
N PHE A 7 -12.27 13.84 -5.75
CA PHE A 7 -10.86 13.75 -6.17
C PHE A 7 -9.95 14.65 -5.34
N ASP A 8 -10.36 15.88 -5.04
CA ASP A 8 -9.56 16.82 -4.24
C ASP A 8 -9.30 16.27 -2.83
N ARG A 9 -10.32 15.66 -2.21
CA ARG A 9 -10.21 15.07 -0.87
C ARG A 9 -9.30 13.84 -0.86
N ASP A 10 -9.46 12.94 -1.81
CA ASP A 10 -8.69 11.69 -1.84
C ASP A 10 -7.21 11.97 -2.20
N LEU A 11 -6.95 12.99 -3.04
CA LEU A 11 -5.60 13.52 -3.28
C LEU A 11 -4.97 14.13 -2.03
N GLU A 12 -5.74 14.92 -1.26
CA GLU A 12 -5.27 15.51 -0.01
C GLU A 12 -4.89 14.43 1.02
N ILE A 13 -5.73 13.40 1.16
CA ILE A 13 -5.44 12.24 2.02
C ILE A 13 -4.16 11.53 1.55
N GLY A 14 -4.05 11.26 0.24
CA GLY A 14 -2.87 10.63 -0.34
C GLY A 14 -1.58 11.43 -0.11
N ALA A 15 -1.63 12.75 -0.23
CA ALA A 15 -0.50 13.63 0.02
C ALA A 15 -0.06 13.61 1.50
N LYS A 16 -1.03 13.65 2.44
CA LYS A 16 -0.74 13.58 3.88
C LYS A 16 -0.12 12.23 4.28
N LEU A 17 -0.67 11.12 3.77
CA LEU A 17 -0.10 9.79 3.97
C LEU A 17 1.31 9.68 3.38
N GLY A 18 1.52 10.22 2.18
CA GLY A 18 2.84 10.27 1.55
C GLY A 18 3.87 11.02 2.40
N ALA A 19 3.49 12.15 2.99
CA ALA A 19 4.35 12.91 3.90
C ALA A 19 4.72 12.13 5.17
N ILE A 20 3.74 11.42 5.77
CA ILE A 20 3.97 10.57 6.95
C ILE A 20 4.97 9.46 6.65
N ILE A 21 4.86 8.80 5.49
CA ILE A 21 5.72 7.67 5.12
C ILE A 21 7.17 8.12 4.89
N GLN A 22 7.37 9.34 4.36
CA GLN A 22 8.69 9.90 4.06
C GLN A 22 9.45 10.39 5.31
N ASP A 23 8.74 10.75 6.39
CA ASP A 23 9.35 11.18 7.65
C ASP A 23 9.48 10.02 8.64
N SER A 24 10.69 9.80 9.19
CA SER A 24 10.96 8.64 10.05
C SER A 24 10.25 8.71 11.41
N GLY A 25 10.09 9.91 11.97
CA GLY A 25 9.38 10.13 13.24
C GLY A 25 7.88 9.87 13.09
N SER A 26 7.28 10.46 12.06
CA SER A 26 5.86 10.30 11.72
C SER A 26 5.53 8.86 11.35
N ARG A 27 6.42 8.17 10.60
CA ARG A 27 6.27 6.73 10.32
C ARG A 27 6.32 5.88 11.58
N THR A 28 7.14 6.25 12.56
CA THR A 28 7.19 5.53 13.84
C THR A 28 5.88 5.70 14.61
N GLN A 29 5.34 6.92 14.66
CA GLN A 29 4.03 7.19 15.26
C GLN A 29 2.89 6.46 14.55
N LEU A 30 2.94 6.34 13.22
CA LEU A 30 1.96 5.56 12.44
C LEU A 30 1.99 4.07 12.81
N ILE A 31 3.16 3.51 13.12
CA ILE A 31 3.28 2.10 13.55
C ILE A 31 2.77 1.93 14.99
N GLU A 32 3.08 2.87 15.89
CA GLU A 32 2.71 2.79 17.30
C GLU A 32 1.22 3.08 17.54
N ASN A 33 0.65 4.04 16.82
CA ASN A 33 -0.72 4.54 17.01
C ASN A 33 -1.46 4.74 15.68
N PRO A 34 -1.63 3.67 14.87
CA PRO A 34 -2.17 3.78 13.51
C PRO A 34 -3.55 4.42 13.46
N THR A 35 -4.44 4.08 14.39
CA THR A 35 -5.81 4.61 14.42
C THR A 35 -5.86 6.13 14.60
N GLU A 36 -5.01 6.67 15.49
CA GLU A 36 -4.97 8.10 15.78
C GLU A 36 -4.38 8.87 14.60
N VAL A 37 -3.24 8.40 14.08
CA VAL A 37 -2.58 9.02 12.92
C VAL A 37 -3.46 8.96 11.67
N LEU A 38 -4.17 7.85 11.43
CA LEU A 38 -5.10 7.72 10.31
C LEU A 38 -6.33 8.63 10.48
N ALA A 39 -6.85 8.77 11.70
CA ALA A 39 -7.97 9.68 11.96
C ALA A 39 -7.59 11.14 11.68
N ASP A 40 -6.37 11.56 12.04
CA ASP A 40 -5.85 12.91 11.79
C ASP A 40 -5.72 13.24 10.31
N VAL A 41 -5.46 12.24 9.46
CA VAL A 41 -5.46 12.43 7.99
C VAL A 41 -6.83 12.27 7.35
N GLY A 42 -7.88 12.01 8.14
CA GLY A 42 -9.26 11.89 7.67
C GLY A 42 -9.63 10.52 7.11
N VAL A 43 -8.89 9.47 7.50
CA VAL A 43 -9.10 8.09 7.10
C VAL A 43 -9.87 7.34 8.19
N SER A 44 -10.84 6.51 7.80
CA SER A 44 -11.61 5.67 8.73
C SER A 44 -10.75 4.62 9.40
N ALA A 45 -11.03 4.31 10.67
CA ALA A 45 -10.27 3.37 11.49
C ALA A 45 -10.26 1.91 11.01
N ASP A 46 -11.11 1.53 10.05
CA ASP A 46 -11.20 0.15 9.53
C ASP A 46 -10.12 -0.19 8.48
N ILE A 47 -8.98 0.51 8.48
CA ILE A 47 -7.86 0.25 7.56
C ILE A 47 -6.77 -0.54 8.28
N ALA A 48 -6.43 -1.69 7.71
CA ALA A 48 -5.24 -2.44 8.10
C ALA A 48 -4.02 -1.88 7.37
N ILE A 49 -2.95 -1.60 8.12
CA ILE A 49 -1.66 -1.18 7.58
C ILE A 49 -0.72 -2.37 7.59
N PHE A 50 -0.09 -2.62 6.45
CA PHE A 50 0.94 -3.62 6.30
C PHE A 50 2.22 -2.93 5.84
N ALA A 51 3.30 -3.13 6.58
CA ALA A 51 4.60 -2.57 6.25
C ALA A 51 5.40 -3.58 5.43
N ASP A 52 5.86 -3.15 4.27
CA ASP A 52 6.80 -3.93 3.47
C ASP A 52 8.18 -3.95 4.13
N THR A 53 8.85 -5.08 4.04
CA THR A 53 10.23 -5.30 4.51
C THR A 53 11.12 -5.64 3.33
N ALA A 54 12.42 -5.80 3.57
CA ALA A 54 13.37 -6.17 2.51
C ALA A 54 13.05 -7.54 1.86
N ASP A 55 12.34 -8.40 2.59
CA ASP A 55 12.00 -9.77 2.22
C ASP A 55 10.49 -10.01 2.02
N MET A 56 9.65 -8.98 2.24
CA MET A 56 8.19 -9.10 2.14
C MET A 56 7.56 -7.86 1.54
N VAL A 57 6.72 -8.06 0.51
CA VAL A 57 5.92 -7.02 -0.12
C VAL A 57 4.45 -7.42 -0.05
N HIS A 58 3.59 -6.49 0.35
CA HIS A 58 2.14 -6.70 0.40
C HIS A 58 1.47 -6.17 -0.86
N LEU A 59 0.60 -6.99 -1.45
CA LEU A 59 -0.17 -6.62 -2.63
C LEU A 59 -1.65 -6.56 -2.28
N VAL A 60 -2.29 -5.45 -2.61
CA VAL A 60 -3.73 -5.30 -2.47
C VAL A 60 -4.38 -5.80 -3.76
N VAL A 61 -4.90 -7.03 -3.73
CA VAL A 61 -5.67 -7.60 -4.83
C VAL A 61 -7.16 -7.39 -4.56
N PRO A 62 -7.91 -6.67 -5.43
CA PRO A 62 -9.35 -6.54 -5.27
C PRO A 62 -10.03 -7.91 -5.35
N ALA A 63 -10.73 -8.29 -4.27
CA ALA A 63 -11.33 -9.62 -4.06
C ALA A 63 -12.34 -10.10 -5.14
N LYS A 64 -12.65 -9.28 -6.15
CA LYS A 64 -13.56 -9.66 -7.26
C LYS A 64 -12.84 -9.97 -8.57
N VAL A 65 -11.58 -9.55 -8.72
CA VAL A 65 -10.89 -9.67 -10.01
C VAL A 65 -10.25 -11.05 -10.13
N ASP A 66 -9.63 -11.55 -9.06
CA ASP A 66 -8.81 -12.78 -9.10
C ASP A 66 -9.07 -13.75 -7.93
N ALA A 67 -10.25 -13.66 -7.30
CA ALA A 67 -10.59 -14.50 -6.14
C ALA A 67 -10.44 -16.00 -6.39
N ASP A 68 -10.81 -16.49 -7.57
CA ASP A 68 -10.73 -17.91 -7.89
C ASP A 68 -9.27 -18.41 -7.96
N ARG A 69 -8.37 -17.59 -8.51
CA ARG A 69 -6.93 -17.91 -8.60
C ARG A 69 -6.25 -17.86 -7.23
N ILE A 70 -6.61 -16.86 -6.42
CA ILE A 70 -6.14 -16.75 -5.04
C ILE A 70 -6.62 -17.95 -4.21
N ALA A 71 -7.91 -18.30 -4.30
CA ALA A 71 -8.50 -19.42 -3.56
C ALA A 71 -7.94 -20.78 -3.99
N ALA A 72 -7.55 -20.91 -5.25
CA ALA A 72 -6.89 -22.10 -5.78
C ALA A 72 -5.41 -22.21 -5.38
N GLY A 73 -4.81 -21.17 -4.79
CA GLY A 73 -3.39 -21.14 -4.47
C GLY A 73 -2.52 -21.21 -5.73
N ASP A 74 -2.91 -20.52 -6.81
CA ASP A 74 -2.22 -20.53 -8.09
C ASP A 74 -0.81 -19.90 -7.95
N GLU A 75 0.22 -20.73 -7.74
CA GLU A 75 1.61 -20.29 -7.56
C GLU A 75 2.13 -19.51 -8.78
N ALA A 76 1.75 -19.91 -10.00
CA ALA A 76 2.17 -19.22 -11.22
C ALA A 76 1.58 -17.81 -11.29
N TYR A 77 0.32 -17.65 -10.87
CA TYR A 77 -0.29 -16.33 -10.73
C TYR A 77 0.43 -15.46 -9.70
N PHE A 78 0.77 -16.01 -8.53
CA PHE A 78 1.50 -15.26 -7.51
C PHE A 78 2.89 -14.86 -7.97
N GLU A 79 3.59 -15.70 -8.73
CA GLU A 79 4.87 -15.37 -9.33
C GLU A 79 4.75 -14.22 -10.35
N GLU A 80 3.72 -14.24 -11.20
CA GLU A 80 3.43 -13.14 -12.13
C GLU A 80 3.09 -11.84 -11.42
N LEU A 81 2.25 -11.89 -10.38
CA LEU A 81 1.94 -10.73 -9.53
C LEU A 81 3.18 -10.19 -8.83
N GLY A 82 4.03 -11.06 -8.28
CA GLY A 82 5.28 -10.67 -7.64
C GLY A 82 6.22 -9.99 -8.63
N LYS A 83 6.35 -10.53 -9.86
CA LYS A 83 7.13 -9.90 -10.93
C LYS A 83 6.57 -8.54 -11.34
N ALA A 84 5.25 -8.41 -11.44
CA ALA A 84 4.61 -7.13 -11.76
C ALA A 84 4.76 -6.10 -10.63
N ALA A 85 4.68 -6.54 -9.37
CA ALA A 85 4.88 -5.71 -8.19
C ALA A 85 6.31 -5.19 -8.07
N LEU A 86 7.28 -6.07 -8.30
CA LEU A 86 8.70 -5.72 -8.40
C LEU A 86 9.04 -5.04 -9.74
N GLY A 87 8.07 -4.92 -10.65
CA GLY A 87 8.20 -4.53 -12.06
C GLY A 87 8.62 -3.09 -12.35
N ASN A 88 9.36 -2.46 -11.42
CA ASN A 88 10.18 -1.26 -11.60
C ASN A 88 11.33 -1.15 -10.57
N CYS A 89 11.51 -2.12 -9.67
CA CYS A 89 12.71 -2.25 -8.86
C CYS A 89 13.81 -2.90 -9.72
N TYR A 90 14.27 -2.18 -10.74
CA TYR A 90 15.55 -2.49 -11.37
C TYR A 90 16.62 -2.34 -10.28
N TYR A 91 17.14 -3.47 -9.78
CA TYR A 91 18.49 -3.47 -9.22
C TYR A 91 19.42 -3.10 -10.37
N GLU A 92 19.83 -1.84 -10.47
CA GLU A 92 20.96 -1.45 -11.34
C GLU A 92 22.27 -2.07 -10.83
N ASP A 93 22.30 -2.49 -9.56
CA ASP A 93 23.43 -3.20 -8.95
C ASP A 93 23.05 -4.64 -8.61
N VAL A 94 23.35 -5.56 -9.53
CA VAL A 94 23.56 -6.97 -9.18
C VAL A 94 25.02 -7.06 -8.70
N PRO A 95 25.30 -7.48 -7.45
CA PRO A 95 26.69 -7.68 -7.03
C PRO A 95 27.33 -8.80 -7.87
N GLU A 96 28.55 -8.54 -8.37
CA GLU A 96 29.39 -9.52 -9.09
C GLU A 96 29.70 -10.77 -8.24
#